data_AF-A0AAV4FWK6-F1
#
_entry.id   AF-A0AAV4FWK6-F1
#
_cell.length_a   1.000
_cell.length_b   1.000
_cell.length_c   1.000
_cell.angle_alpha   90.00
_cell.angle_beta   90.00
_cell.angle_gamma   90.00
#
_symmetry.space_group_name_H-M   'P 1'
#
loop_
_entity.id
_entity.type
_entity.pdbx_description
1 polymer ?
#
loop_
_entity_poly.entity_id
_entity_poly.type
_entity_poly.pdbx_seq_one_letter_code
_entity_poly.pdbx_strand_id
1 'polypeptide(L)'
;MDKRRKAKEEEGEYESIHREVRSKCEEAKEAWLNEKCREIDTFQRQAPNTMYRNVEELMGKKKASSTGCLKAKNGEIIMEKDKILERWSEYIKELFDDERKEKEVMKGNFAGPLILKDEVRTDEKWKSHRTG
;
A
#
# COMPACT_ATOMS: atom_id res chain seq x y z
N MET A 1 -14.45 -24.60 32.05
CA MET A 1 -13.51 -23.59 32.61
C MET A 1 -13.43 -23.65 34.15
N ASP A 2 -14.48 -24.07 34.85
CA ASP A 2 -14.50 -24.13 36.32
C ASP A 2 -13.63 -25.21 36.98
N LYS A 3 -13.35 -26.32 36.29
CA LYS A 3 -12.54 -27.43 36.85
C LYS A 3 -11.06 -27.06 37.03
N ARG A 4 -10.47 -26.34 36.08
CA ARG A 4 -9.07 -25.86 36.15
C ARG A 4 -8.84 -24.85 37.29
N ARG A 5 -9.84 -24.02 37.61
CA ARG A 5 -9.76 -23.08 38.74
C ARG A 5 -9.85 -23.80 40.09
N LYS A 6 -10.63 -24.88 40.17
CA LYS A 6 -10.82 -25.69 41.38
C LYS A 6 -9.64 -26.64 41.66
N ALA A 7 -9.03 -27.21 40.63
CA ALA A 7 -7.88 -28.12 40.76
C ALA A 7 -6.55 -27.44 41.12
N LYS A 8 -6.51 -26.11 41.28
CA LYS A 8 -5.27 -25.36 41.55
C LYS A 8 -4.62 -25.75 42.90
N GLU A 9 -5.37 -26.39 43.79
CA GLU A 9 -4.92 -26.88 45.10
C GLU A 9 -4.34 -28.31 45.04
N GLU A 10 -4.56 -29.05 43.95
CA GLU A 10 -4.09 -30.43 43.76
C GLU A 10 -3.19 -30.49 42.51
N GLU A 11 -1.88 -30.41 42.75
CA GLU A 11 -0.85 -30.11 41.73
C GLU A 11 -0.86 -31.05 40.52
N GLY A 12 -1.15 -32.34 40.73
CA GLY A 12 -1.20 -33.35 39.67
C GLY A 12 -2.45 -33.26 38.76
N GLU A 13 -3.63 -32.96 39.32
CA GLU A 13 -4.87 -32.87 38.54
C GLU A 13 -4.91 -31.59 37.69
N TYR A 14 -4.35 -30.50 38.20
CA TYR A 14 -4.27 -29.24 37.46
C TYR A 14 -3.44 -29.37 36.18
N GLU A 15 -2.28 -30.02 36.23
CA GLU A 15 -1.41 -30.19 35.06
C GLU A 15 -2.08 -31.01 33.97
N SER A 16 -2.74 -32.11 34.34
CA SER A 16 -3.49 -32.96 33.42
C SER A 16 -4.61 -32.18 32.71
N ILE A 17 -5.43 -31.45 33.48
CA ILE A 17 -6.52 -30.62 32.94
C ILE A 17 -5.95 -29.47 32.10
N HIS A 18 -4.84 -28.85 32.51
CA HIS A 18 -4.21 -27.77 31.75
C HIS A 18 -3.69 -28.26 30.40
N ARG A 19 -3.06 -29.43 30.36
CA ARG A 19 -2.57 -30.08 29.14
C ARG A 19 -3.72 -30.42 28.21
N GLU A 20 -4.80 -31.01 28.74
CA GLU A 20 -5.99 -31.33 27.95
C GLU A 20 -6.63 -30.07 27.35
N VAL A 21 -6.76 -29.00 28.13
CA VAL A 21 -7.28 -27.72 27.64
C VAL A 21 -6.38 -27.14 26.55
N ARG A 22 -5.05 -27.18 26.73
CA ARG A 22 -4.12 -26.72 25.70
C ARG A 22 -4.23 -27.54 24.42
N SER A 23 -4.27 -28.87 24.53
CA SER A 23 -4.46 -29.78 23.39
C SER A 23 -5.73 -29.44 22.62
N LYS A 24 -6.87 -29.31 23.32
CA LYS A 24 -8.15 -28.94 22.70
C LYS A 24 -8.11 -27.56 22.04
N CYS A 25 -7.40 -26.59 22.63
CA CYS A 25 -7.22 -25.29 22.00
C CYS A 25 -6.33 -25.36 20.75
N GLU A 26 -5.27 -26.16 20.78
CA GLU A 26 -4.38 -26.39 19.64
C GLU A 26 -5.12 -27.10 18.50
N GLU A 27 -5.82 -28.19 18.80
CA GLU A 27 -6.68 -28.93 17.87
C GLU A 27 -7.75 -28.03 17.23
N ALA A 28 -8.45 -27.23 18.03
CA ALA A 28 -9.45 -26.30 17.53
C ALA A 28 -8.85 -25.21 16.63
N LYS A 29 -7.66 -24.69 17.00
CA LYS A 29 -6.93 -23.71 16.19
C LYS A 29 -6.48 -24.32 14.87
N GLU A 30 -5.93 -25.53 14.90
CA GLU A 30 -5.47 -26.24 13.71
C GLU A 30 -6.63 -26.60 12.79
N ALA A 31 -7.74 -27.10 13.33
CA ALA A 31 -8.97 -27.37 12.58
C ALA A 31 -9.49 -26.10 11.88
N TRP A 32 -9.52 -24.97 12.58
CA TRP A 32 -9.92 -23.69 12.00
C TRP A 32 -8.97 -23.23 10.88
N LEU A 33 -7.66 -23.31 11.08
CA LEU A 33 -6.66 -22.97 10.05
C LEU A 33 -6.79 -23.87 8.82
N ASN A 34 -6.95 -25.17 9.01
CA ASN A 34 -7.11 -26.14 7.92
C ASN A 34 -8.37 -25.86 7.10
N GLU A 35 -9.48 -25.52 7.76
CA GLU A 35 -10.71 -25.12 7.05
C GLU A 35 -10.49 -23.85 6.22
N LYS A 36 -9.79 -22.86 6.78
CA LYS A 36 -9.47 -21.63 6.05
C LYS A 36 -8.55 -21.86 4.84
N CYS A 37 -7.60 -22.78 4.93
CA CYS A 37 -6.80 -23.20 3.77
C CYS A 37 -7.67 -23.85 2.68
N ARG A 38 -8.60 -24.73 3.04
CA ARG A 38 -9.53 -25.36 2.08
C ARG A 38 -10.43 -24.35 1.38
N GLU A 39 -10.96 -23.38 2.13
CA GLU A 39 -11.75 -22.27 1.56
C GLU A 39 -10.92 -21.52 0.50
N ILE A 40 -9.66 -21.16 0.82
CA ILE A 40 -8.74 -20.46 -0.09
C ILE A 40 -8.45 -21.27 -1.35
N ASP A 41 -8.12 -22.56 -1.21
CA ASP A 41 -7.84 -23.45 -2.35
C ASP A 41 -9.06 -23.58 -3.28
N THR A 42 -10.27 -23.57 -2.72
CA THR A 42 -11.52 -23.59 -3.49
C THR A 42 -11.69 -22.30 -4.29
N PHE A 43 -11.45 -21.14 -3.66
CA PHE A 43 -11.56 -19.83 -4.33
C PHE A 43 -10.45 -19.58 -5.36
N GLN A 44 -9.29 -20.23 -5.25
CA GLN A 44 -8.20 -20.11 -6.22
C GLN A 44 -8.66 -20.39 -7.66
N ARG A 45 -9.57 -21.34 -7.84
CA ARG A 45 -10.06 -21.74 -9.17
C ARG A 45 -11.28 -20.95 -9.65
N GLN A 46 -12.06 -20.39 -8.74
CA GLN A 46 -13.38 -19.81 -9.04
C GLN A 46 -13.40 -18.28 -8.99
N ALA A 47 -12.66 -17.68 -8.05
CA ALA A 47 -12.68 -16.25 -7.78
C ALA A 47 -11.35 -15.79 -7.15
N PRO A 48 -10.30 -15.51 -7.96
CA PRO A 48 -8.98 -15.15 -7.46
C PRO A 48 -9.00 -13.89 -6.58
N ASN A 49 -9.85 -12.90 -6.88
CA ASN A 49 -9.98 -11.69 -6.07
C ASN A 49 -10.47 -11.99 -4.64
N THR A 50 -11.39 -12.93 -4.48
CA THR A 50 -11.90 -13.36 -3.17
C THR A 50 -10.85 -14.13 -2.39
N MET A 51 -10.03 -14.93 -3.08
CA MET A 51 -8.89 -15.64 -2.49
C MET A 51 -7.87 -14.66 -1.88
N TYR A 52 -7.45 -13.63 -2.63
CA TYR A 52 -6.52 -12.62 -2.10
C TYR A 52 -7.08 -11.87 -0.88
N ARG A 53 -8.37 -11.53 -0.88
CA ARG A 53 -9.02 -10.88 0.27
C ARG A 53 -9.03 -11.76 1.51
N ASN A 54 -9.34 -13.05 1.37
CA ASN A 54 -9.36 -14.01 2.48
C ASN A 54 -7.94 -14.21 3.04
N VAL A 55 -6.91 -14.26 2.17
CA VAL A 55 -5.51 -14.32 2.59
C VAL A 55 -5.11 -13.07 3.37
N GLU A 56 -5.50 -11.88 2.91
CA GLU A 56 -5.23 -10.62 3.61
C GLU A 56 -5.91 -10.56 5.00
N GLU A 57 -7.14 -11.06 5.10
CA GLU A 57 -7.87 -11.15 6.36
C GLU A 57 -7.21 -12.13 7.35
N LEU A 58 -6.78 -13.30 6.88
CA LEU A 58 -6.09 -14.30 7.71
C LEU A 58 -4.71 -13.84 8.20
N MET A 59 -3.94 -13.20 7.33
CA MET A 59 -2.63 -12.67 7.67
C MET A 59 -2.72 -11.42 8.56
N GLY A 60 -3.92 -10.84 8.66
CA GLY A 60 -4.19 -9.58 9.31
C GLY A 60 -3.57 -8.41 8.53
N LYS A 61 -4.07 -7.21 8.80
CA LYS A 61 -3.36 -5.99 8.39
C LYS A 61 -2.03 -5.98 9.14
N LYS A 62 -0.94 -6.29 8.44
CA LYS A 62 0.38 -5.83 8.88
C LYS A 62 0.20 -4.35 9.11
N LYS A 63 0.32 -3.87 10.35
CA LYS A 63 0.52 -2.44 10.56
C LYS A 63 1.71 -2.14 9.67
N ALA A 64 1.48 -1.42 8.56
CA ALA A 64 2.58 -0.84 7.84
C ALA A 64 3.33 -0.12 8.95
N SER A 65 4.55 -0.56 9.24
CA SER A 65 5.44 0.23 10.06
C SER A 65 5.70 1.43 9.17
N SER A 66 4.79 2.41 9.22
CA SER A 66 5.07 3.75 8.76
C SER A 66 6.04 4.27 9.81
N THR A 67 7.24 3.71 9.79
CA THR A 67 8.42 4.38 10.27
C THR A 67 8.55 5.51 9.27
N GLY A 68 7.78 6.59 9.53
CA GLY A 68 8.01 7.89 8.94
C GLY A 68 9.33 8.35 9.51
N CYS A 69 10.40 7.69 9.11
CA CYS A 69 11.74 8.02 9.47
C CYS A 69 12.42 8.57 8.22
N LEU A 70 12.89 9.80 8.33
CA LEU A 70 13.59 10.49 7.26
C LEU A 70 15.03 10.69 7.68
N LYS A 71 15.97 10.53 6.76
CA LYS A 71 17.38 10.77 7.07
C LYS A 71 17.70 12.26 6.95
N ALA A 72 18.19 12.84 8.03
CA ALA A 72 18.74 14.18 8.06
C ALA A 72 20.01 14.28 7.19
N LYS A 73 20.44 15.50 6.87
CA LYS A 73 21.63 15.74 6.04
C LYS A 73 22.93 15.26 6.71
N ASN A 74 23.00 15.34 8.04
CA ASN A 74 24.09 14.80 8.87
C ASN A 74 24.06 13.27 9.03
N GLY A 75 23.05 12.61 8.47
CA GLY A 75 22.88 11.17 8.52
C GLY A 75 22.06 10.63 9.69
N GLU A 76 21.55 11.50 10.57
CA GLU A 76 20.66 11.12 11.67
C GLU A 76 19.27 10.70 11.18
N ILE A 77 18.58 9.86 11.96
CA ILE A 77 17.23 9.38 11.64
C ILE A 77 16.19 10.26 12.36
N ILE A 78 15.43 11.02 11.59
CA ILE A 78 14.34 11.89 12.06
C ILE A 78 13.05 11.09 12.11
N MET A 79 12.41 10.96 13.27
CA MET A 79 11.10 10.30 13.42
C MET A 79 9.96 11.25 13.81
N GLU A 80 10.26 12.49 14.19
CA GLU A 80 9.27 13.51 14.50
C GLU A 80 8.65 14.09 13.22
N LYS A 81 7.32 14.16 13.17
CA LYS A 81 6.57 14.64 12.00
C LYS A 81 6.97 16.06 11.58
N ASP A 82 7.11 16.97 12.55
CA ASP A 82 7.42 18.38 12.26
C ASP A 82 8.82 18.51 11.64
N LYS A 83 9.81 17.81 12.21
CA LYS A 83 11.17 17.76 11.67
C LYS A 83 11.26 17.09 10.30
N ILE A 84 10.38 16.12 10.02
CA ILE A 84 10.27 15.51 8.69
C ILE A 84 9.78 16.53 7.67
N LEU A 85 8.75 17.32 8.00
CA LEU A 85 8.23 18.38 7.14
C LEU A 85 9.27 19.48 6.89
N GLU A 86 10.02 19.87 7.92
CA GLU A 86 11.15 20.81 7.79
C GLU A 86 12.20 20.25 6.83
N ARG A 87 12.65 19.00 7.02
CA ARG A 87 13.66 18.36 6.17
C ARG A 87 13.19 18.18 4.72
N TRP A 88 11.90 17.92 4.48
CA TRP A 88 11.31 17.91 3.14
C TRP A 88 11.33 19.30 2.51
N SER A 89 11.00 20.33 3.28
CA SER A 89 10.99 21.72 2.81
C SER A 89 12.41 22.18 2.46
N GLU A 90 13.40 21.85 3.29
CA GLU A 90 14.82 22.09 3.01
C GLU A 90 15.27 21.38 1.74
N TYR A 91 14.92 20.10 1.58
CA TYR A 91 15.29 19.31 0.40
C TYR A 91 14.79 19.94 -0.90
N ILE A 92 13.51 20.35 -0.92
CA ILE A 92 12.90 20.92 -2.12
C ILE A 92 13.55 22.26 -2.44
N LYS A 93 13.83 23.09 -1.42
CA LYS A 93 14.56 24.35 -1.62
C LYS A 93 15.93 24.10 -2.23
N GLU A 94 16.73 23.19 -1.68
CA GLU A 94 18.06 22.85 -2.22
C GLU A 94 17.98 22.29 -3.64
N LEU A 95 16.95 21.49 -3.96
CA LEU A 95 16.81 20.85 -5.26
C LEU A 95 16.46 21.84 -6.38
N PHE A 96 15.69 22.87 -6.04
CA PHE A 96 15.21 23.89 -6.98
C PHE A 96 15.89 25.25 -6.79
N ASP A 97 16.95 25.31 -5.99
CA ASP A 97 17.78 26.50 -5.89
C ASP A 97 18.53 26.66 -7.21
N ASP A 98 18.05 27.59 -8.04
CA ASP A 98 18.57 27.81 -9.38
C ASP A 98 19.43 29.07 -9.39
N GLU A 99 20.74 28.90 -9.25
CA GLU A 99 21.72 29.99 -9.32
C GLU A 99 21.93 30.54 -10.74
N ARG A 100 21.25 29.99 -11.76
CA ARG A 100 21.36 30.53 -13.12
C ARG A 100 20.80 31.94 -13.15
N LYS A 101 21.56 32.88 -13.72
CA LYS A 101 21.09 34.25 -13.98
C LYS A 101 19.72 34.16 -14.66
N GLU A 102 18.76 34.92 -14.13
CA GLU A 102 17.41 35.04 -14.67
C GLU A 102 17.55 35.24 -16.18
N LYS A 103 17.06 34.27 -16.96
CA LYS A 103 17.13 34.39 -18.41
C LYS A 103 16.32 35.62 -18.75
N GLU A 104 16.96 36.61 -19.37
CA GLU A 104 16.31 37.73 -20.03
C GLU A 104 15.06 37.19 -20.72
N VAL A 105 13.88 37.61 -20.26
CA VAL A 105 12.61 37.18 -20.85
C VAL A 105 12.69 37.58 -22.31
N MET A 106 12.91 36.60 -23.19
CA MET A 106 12.81 36.85 -24.62
C MET A 106 11.39 37.38 -24.84
N LYS A 107 11.28 38.68 -25.15
CA LYS A 107 10.06 39.26 -25.71
C LYS A 107 9.90 38.72 -27.13
N GLY A 108 9.59 37.43 -27.22
CA GLY A 108 9.19 36.78 -28.46
C GLY A 108 7.74 37.14 -28.74
N ASN A 109 7.46 37.57 -29.97
CA ASN A 109 6.09 37.56 -30.47
C ASN A 109 5.62 36.10 -30.44
N PHE A 110 4.75 35.77 -29.47
CA PHE A 110 4.07 34.47 -29.38
C PHE A 110 3.04 34.23 -30.50
N ALA A 111 3.00 35.12 -31.50
CA ALA A 111 2.23 34.93 -32.70
C ALA A 111 2.89 33.81 -33.51
N GLY A 112 2.46 32.57 -33.23
CA GLY A 112 2.62 31.47 -34.16
C GLY A 112 1.98 31.83 -35.52
N PRO A 113 2.38 31.17 -36.61
CA PRO A 113 1.79 31.42 -37.92
C PRO A 113 0.25 31.24 -37.85
N LEU A 114 -0.47 32.18 -38.45
CA LEU A 114 -1.92 32.07 -38.60
C LEU A 114 -2.22 30.83 -39.45
N ILE A 115 -3.01 29.91 -38.92
CA ILE A 115 -3.48 28.72 -39.66
C ILE A 115 -4.14 29.22 -40.95
N LEU A 116 -3.59 28.80 -42.10
CA LEU A 116 -4.06 29.26 -43.40
C LEU A 116 -5.30 28.45 -43.79
N LYS A 117 -6.30 29.07 -44.42
CA LYS A 117 -7.54 28.38 -44.85
C LYS A 117 -7.26 27.16 -45.74
N ASP A 118 -6.15 27.16 -46.46
CA ASP A 118 -5.74 26.05 -47.32
C ASP A 118 -5.26 24.82 -46.52
N GLU A 119 -4.76 25.00 -45.29
CA GLU A 119 -4.38 23.89 -44.38
C GLU A 119 -5.60 23.14 -43.86
N VAL A 120 -6.73 23.83 -43.68
CA VAL A 120 -8.00 23.24 -43.20
C VAL A 120 -8.74 22.51 -44.33
N ARG A 121 -8.55 22.94 -45.60
CA ARG A 121 -9.21 22.33 -46.77
C ARG A 121 -8.75 20.91 -47.08
N THR A 122 -7.51 20.57 -46.74
CA THR A 122 -7.00 19.20 -46.94
C THR A 122 -7.68 18.18 -46.03
N ASP A 123 -8.23 18.60 -44.89
CA ASP A 123 -8.95 17.73 -43.96
C ASP A 123 -10.39 17.41 -44.40
N GLU A 124 -11.01 18.23 -45.24
CA GLU A 124 -12.35 17.92 -45.77
C GLU A 124 -12.31 16.84 -46.87
N LYS A 125 -11.18 16.73 -47.59
CA LYS A 125 -11.00 15.69 -48.62
C LYS A 125 -10.89 14.28 -48.04
N TRP A 126 -10.38 14.12 -46.81
CA TRP A 126 -10.29 12.80 -46.17
C TRP A 126 -11.67 12.27 -45.76
N LYS A 127 -12.58 13.14 -45.32
CA LYS A 127 -13.96 12.77 -44.94
C LYS A 127 -14.78 12.27 -46.14
N SER A 128 -14.50 12.77 -47.35
CA SER A 128 -15.21 12.38 -48.56
C SER A 128 -14.79 11.02 -49.13
N HIS A 129 -13.66 10.44 -48.71
CA HIS A 129 -13.20 9.11 -49.15
C HIS A 129 -13.67 7.95 -48.25
N ARG A 130 -14.38 8.24 -47.14
CA ARG A 130 -14.87 7.21 -46.20
C ARG A 130 -16.38 6.96 -46.27
N THR A 131 -17.09 7.69 -47.13
CA THR A 131 -18.51 7.46 -47.45
C THR A 131 -18.62 7.21 -48.96
N GLY A 132 -18.25 6.00 -49.35
CA GLY A 132 -18.38 5.43 -50.68
C GLY A 132 -18.23 3.93 -50.57
#